data_AF-A0A2E5CDB9-F1
#
_entry.id   AF-A0A2E5CDB9-F1
#
_cell.length_a   1.000
_cell.length_b   1.000
_cell.length_c   1.000
_cell.angle_alpha   90.00
_cell.angle_beta   90.00
_cell.angle_gamma   90.00
#
_symmetry.space_group_name_H-M   'P 1'
#
loop_
_entity.id
_entity.type
_entity.pdbx_description
1 polymer ?
#
loop_
_entity_poly.entity_id
_entity_poly.type
_entity_poly.pdbx_seq_one_letter_code
_entity_poly.pdbx_strand_id
1 'polypeptide(L)'
;METQTQEETALRNELQERYMAKSSLLKEVDEKFAELEGDQERALGQGFYRLGKVYYDKADLNTAEDYFLRALDKTIYPKDAFAMFKCYGFLIRIYSENEREKDADRFIDLAYDLVEKLGSELGTLGAEYFYNVGMVYTYKGEFEKALENFKLAYKKAQTENEPELIAKSLYSTATASYHLKLHKETLSYLSQLSELLNILRKGYLKGSMHLLYGNLYKDMGNFSESLKNFDLAIAYLQQKNCWNLYGYILLGKGITYKKMGEYNQSLMYFKLALNTINSQYKRLRDLVATQVEDVNDSSVDLYLDRHNRVIHEKNLGSIDFKHRFVLLEILFLLAKNPGSHFNKEDLAQSIWKDEYNPLIHDKLIYTSISRLRKLIEPKGSNRKYILRGKDGYTFNPRVKARFHKEDDPKTKKVIGNIEISSPV
;
A
#
# COMPACT_ATOMS: atom_id res chain seq x y z
N MET A 1 28.91 -15.74 -9.02
CA MET A 1 27.69 -15.21 -8.35
C MET A 1 27.89 -15.10 -6.85
N GLU A 2 28.54 -16.07 -6.19
CA GLU A 2 28.92 -16.00 -4.76
C GLU A 2 30.09 -15.03 -4.47
N THR A 3 30.98 -14.79 -5.43
CA THR A 3 32.13 -13.88 -5.28
C THR A 3 31.74 -12.41 -5.26
N GLN A 4 30.75 -11.98 -6.06
CA GLN A 4 30.24 -10.60 -6.04
C GLN A 4 29.49 -10.25 -4.75
N THR A 5 28.80 -11.22 -4.15
CA THR A 5 28.07 -11.02 -2.88
C THR A 5 29.03 -10.92 -1.69
N GLN A 6 30.18 -11.60 -1.73
CA GLN A 6 31.21 -11.49 -0.70
C GLN A 6 31.98 -10.17 -0.81
N GLU A 7 32.29 -9.70 -2.03
CA GLU A 7 32.94 -8.40 -2.26
C GLU A 7 32.05 -7.21 -1.85
N GLU A 8 30.74 -7.25 -2.15
CA GLU A 8 29.79 -6.21 -1.72
C GLU A 8 29.59 -6.18 -0.19
N THR A 9 29.60 -7.35 0.45
CA THR A 9 29.49 -7.45 1.91
C THR A 9 30.77 -6.96 2.61
N ALA A 10 31.94 -7.20 2.00
CA ALA A 10 33.22 -6.69 2.48
C ALA A 10 33.30 -5.16 2.35
N LEU A 11 32.95 -4.60 1.18
CA LEU A 11 32.91 -3.16 0.95
C LEU A 11 31.98 -2.45 1.94
N ARG A 12 30.84 -3.07 2.25
CA ARG A 12 29.82 -2.54 3.18
C ARG A 12 30.23 -2.56 4.65
N ASN A 13 31.09 -3.49 5.06
CA ASN A 13 31.68 -3.50 6.41
C ASN A 13 32.90 -2.56 6.51
N GLU A 14 33.69 -2.48 5.44
CA GLU A 14 34.81 -1.53 5.31
C GLU A 14 34.35 -0.07 5.41
N LEU A 15 33.19 0.26 4.83
CA LEU A 15 32.60 1.60 4.92
C LEU A 15 32.23 2.01 6.37
N GLN A 16 31.85 1.05 7.22
CA GLN A 16 31.53 1.32 8.63
C GLN A 16 32.79 1.49 9.50
N GLU A 17 33.83 0.70 9.25
CA GLU A 17 35.12 0.90 9.91
C GLU A 17 35.75 2.23 9.49
N ARG A 18 35.63 2.60 8.21
CA ARG A 18 36.05 3.93 7.73
C ARG A 18 35.26 5.07 8.36
N TYR A 19 33.95 4.92 8.60
CA TYR A 19 33.14 5.90 9.33
C TYR A 19 33.67 6.15 10.75
N MET A 20 33.98 5.08 11.50
CA MET A 20 34.53 5.19 12.85
C MET A 20 35.97 5.73 12.84
N ALA A 21 36.78 5.33 11.85
CA ALA A 21 38.16 5.77 11.70
C ALA A 21 38.31 7.24 11.24
N LYS A 22 37.42 7.71 10.36
CA LYS A 22 37.45 9.10 9.83
C LYS A 22 37.03 10.10 10.91
N SER A 23 36.12 9.72 11.82
CA SER A 23 35.76 10.48 13.02
C SER A 23 36.95 10.70 13.97
N SER A 24 37.85 9.71 14.11
CA SER A 24 39.07 9.86 14.90
C SER A 24 40.17 10.64 14.18
N LEU A 25 40.33 10.43 12.85
CA LEU A 25 41.42 11.04 12.08
C LEU A 25 41.29 12.57 11.93
N LEU A 26 40.05 13.08 11.82
CA LEU A 26 39.77 14.52 11.72
C LEU A 26 40.15 15.33 12.97
N LYS A 27 40.45 14.67 14.10
CA LYS A 27 40.99 15.34 15.30
C LYS A 27 42.48 15.64 15.20
N GLU A 28 43.19 15.07 14.21
CA GLU A 28 44.67 15.10 14.15
C GLU A 28 45.25 15.90 12.96
N VAL A 29 44.42 16.40 12.03
CA VAL A 29 44.88 17.06 10.78
C VAL A 29 44.70 18.59 10.83
N ASP A 30 45.66 19.32 10.25
CA ASP A 30 45.69 20.79 10.13
C ASP A 30 44.39 21.34 9.51
N GLU A 31 43.63 22.09 10.32
CA GLU A 31 42.20 22.40 10.12
C GLU A 31 41.88 23.02 8.75
N LYS A 32 42.79 23.85 8.21
CA LYS A 32 42.58 24.56 6.93
C LYS A 32 42.67 23.69 5.68
N PHE A 33 43.53 22.67 5.66
CA PHE A 33 43.63 21.76 4.51
C PHE A 33 42.51 20.70 4.56
N ALA A 34 42.15 20.24 5.76
CA ALA A 34 41.01 19.36 5.99
C ALA A 34 39.67 20.03 5.61
N GLU A 35 39.52 21.34 5.82
CA GLU A 35 38.32 22.10 5.41
C GLU A 35 38.16 22.17 3.88
N LEU A 36 39.25 22.39 3.13
CA LEU A 36 39.22 22.51 1.66
C LEU A 36 38.93 21.18 0.95
N GLU A 37 39.57 20.08 1.39
CA GLU A 37 39.23 18.73 0.88
C GLU A 37 37.83 18.28 1.36
N GLY A 38 37.47 18.61 2.60
CA GLY A 38 36.17 18.29 3.18
C GLY A 38 35.00 18.94 2.42
N ASP A 39 35.15 20.16 1.93
CA ASP A 39 34.11 20.84 1.14
C ASP A 39 33.94 20.24 -0.27
N GLN A 40 35.03 19.76 -0.90
CA GLN A 40 34.93 19.04 -2.18
C GLN A 40 34.28 17.67 -2.01
N GLU A 41 34.68 16.90 -0.99
CA GLU A 41 34.04 15.61 -0.67
C GLU A 41 32.56 15.79 -0.32
N ARG A 42 32.20 16.85 0.40
CA ARG A 42 30.81 17.19 0.71
C ARG A 42 30.01 17.49 -0.56
N ALA A 43 30.56 18.29 -1.47
CA ALA A 43 29.90 18.60 -2.74
C ALA A 43 29.67 17.33 -3.58
N LEU A 44 30.65 16.42 -3.59
CA LEU A 44 30.52 15.11 -4.23
C LEU A 44 29.42 14.26 -3.57
N GLY A 45 29.38 14.20 -2.24
CA GLY A 45 28.32 13.50 -1.49
C GLY A 45 26.92 14.02 -1.81
N GLN A 46 26.76 15.34 -1.89
CA GLN A 46 25.49 15.96 -2.32
C GLN A 46 25.15 15.61 -3.78
N GLY A 47 26.14 15.54 -4.66
CA GLY A 47 25.99 15.09 -6.04
C GLY A 47 25.47 13.66 -6.11
N PHE A 48 26.11 12.74 -5.39
CA PHE A 48 25.67 11.34 -5.29
C PHE A 48 24.26 11.23 -4.73
N TYR A 49 23.93 11.96 -3.66
CA TYR A 49 22.56 11.96 -3.11
C TYR A 49 21.52 12.40 -4.15
N ARG A 50 21.80 13.46 -4.91
CA ARG A 50 20.89 13.94 -5.97
C ARG A 50 20.73 12.92 -7.08
N LEU A 51 21.81 12.26 -7.50
CA LEU A 51 21.76 11.18 -8.50
C LEU A 51 20.96 9.98 -7.97
N GLY A 52 21.25 9.53 -6.75
CA GLY A 52 20.51 8.46 -6.09
C GLY A 52 19.02 8.73 -6.05
N LYS A 53 18.62 9.96 -5.71
CA LYS A 53 17.22 10.38 -5.76
C LYS A 53 16.62 10.32 -7.17
N VAL A 54 17.34 10.77 -8.20
CA VAL A 54 16.86 10.72 -9.59
C VAL A 54 16.65 9.27 -10.06
N TYR A 55 17.59 8.37 -9.74
CA TYR A 55 17.44 6.95 -10.06
C TYR A 55 16.31 6.29 -9.25
N TYR A 56 16.18 6.66 -7.98
CA TYR A 56 15.08 6.22 -7.14
C TYR A 56 13.73 6.65 -7.73
N ASP A 57 13.57 7.92 -8.11
CA ASP A 57 12.37 8.44 -8.74
C ASP A 57 12.07 7.72 -10.06
N LYS A 58 13.10 7.31 -10.82
CA LYS A 58 12.96 6.50 -12.05
C LYS A 58 12.72 5.01 -11.82
N ALA A 59 12.54 4.57 -10.58
CA ALA A 59 12.36 3.16 -10.20
C ALA A 59 13.59 2.26 -10.45
N ASP A 60 14.78 2.82 -10.64
CA ASP A 60 16.04 2.08 -10.71
C ASP A 60 16.67 2.00 -9.31
N LEU A 61 16.19 1.02 -8.52
CA LEU A 61 16.56 0.89 -7.11
C LEU A 61 18.01 0.46 -6.91
N ASN A 62 18.61 -0.27 -7.85
CA ASN A 62 20.01 -0.72 -7.74
C ASN A 62 20.97 0.47 -7.87
N THR A 63 20.80 1.26 -8.93
CA THR A 63 21.64 2.43 -9.14
C THR A 63 21.40 3.47 -8.05
N ALA A 64 20.16 3.59 -7.57
CA ALA A 64 19.85 4.44 -6.42
C ALA A 64 20.59 3.99 -5.15
N GLU A 65 20.59 2.69 -4.85
CA GLU A 65 21.30 2.09 -3.71
C GLU A 65 22.79 2.46 -3.75
N ASP A 66 23.47 2.21 -4.88
CA ASP A 66 24.90 2.55 -5.06
C ASP A 66 25.17 4.03 -4.74
N TYR A 67 24.39 4.93 -5.35
CA TYR A 67 24.59 6.36 -5.13
C TYR A 67 24.27 6.80 -3.71
N PHE A 68 23.30 6.20 -3.03
CA PHE A 68 23.04 6.52 -1.62
C PHE A 68 24.15 6.03 -0.69
N LEU A 69 24.73 4.85 -0.96
CA LEU A 69 25.90 4.35 -0.22
C LEU A 69 27.13 5.24 -0.45
N ARG A 70 27.37 5.65 -1.70
CA ARG A 70 28.45 6.60 -2.04
C ARG A 70 28.23 7.99 -1.44
N ALA A 71 26.98 8.45 -1.35
CA ALA A 71 26.66 9.69 -0.66
C ALA A 71 26.97 9.58 0.84
N LEU A 72 26.60 8.46 1.46
CA LEU A 72 26.85 8.17 2.87
C LEU A 72 28.36 8.12 3.19
N ASP A 73 29.19 7.52 2.31
CA ASP A 73 30.67 7.52 2.45
C ASP A 73 31.28 8.93 2.55
N LYS A 74 30.61 9.93 1.98
CA LYS A 74 31.05 11.32 1.98
C LYS A 74 30.46 12.16 3.12
N THR A 75 29.67 11.56 4.00
CA THR A 75 29.11 12.28 5.16
C THR A 75 30.07 12.29 6.33
N ILE A 76 30.10 13.40 7.08
CA ILE A 76 30.91 13.54 8.29
C ILE A 76 30.01 13.91 9.47
N TYR A 77 30.03 13.10 10.52
CA TYR A 77 29.33 13.39 11.78
C TYR A 77 30.10 14.45 12.60
N PRO A 78 29.43 15.41 13.27
CA PRO A 78 27.97 15.64 13.32
C PRO A 78 27.39 16.49 12.18
N LYS A 79 28.25 17.14 11.37
CA LYS A 79 27.87 18.14 10.35
C LYS A 79 26.83 17.63 9.34
N ASP A 80 26.86 16.34 9.00
CA ASP A 80 26.03 15.72 7.97
C ASP A 80 24.97 14.75 8.50
N ALA A 81 24.67 14.79 9.80
CA ALA A 81 23.76 13.82 10.40
C ALA A 81 22.36 13.81 9.74
N PHE A 82 21.82 14.96 9.33
CA PHE A 82 20.55 15.02 8.58
C PHE A 82 20.65 14.45 7.15
N ALA A 83 21.82 14.53 6.52
CA ALA A 83 22.05 13.87 5.23
C ALA A 83 22.15 12.35 5.41
N MET A 84 22.76 11.89 6.51
CA MET A 84 22.82 10.48 6.88
C MET A 84 21.40 9.91 7.09
N PHE A 85 20.54 10.60 7.85
CA PHE A 85 19.13 10.20 8.00
C PHE A 85 18.41 10.04 6.66
N LYS A 86 18.62 10.96 5.73
CA LYS A 86 18.03 10.88 4.39
C LYS A 86 18.54 9.66 3.64
N CYS A 87 19.84 9.41 3.64
CA CYS A 87 20.42 8.22 2.99
C CYS A 87 19.90 6.92 3.63
N TYR A 88 19.89 6.83 4.97
CA TYR A 88 19.31 5.70 5.68
C TYR A 88 17.86 5.47 5.31
N GLY A 89 17.04 6.53 5.27
CA GLY A 89 15.63 6.42 4.91
C GLY A 89 15.38 5.87 3.51
N PHE A 90 16.19 6.25 2.52
CA PHE A 90 16.12 5.67 1.18
C PHE A 90 16.61 4.22 1.14
N LEU A 91 17.73 3.91 1.81
CA LEU A 91 18.29 2.56 1.86
C LEU A 91 17.34 1.58 2.55
N ILE A 92 16.73 1.97 3.67
CA ILE A 92 15.70 1.19 4.37
C ILE A 92 14.56 0.84 3.40
N ARG A 93 14.07 1.81 2.62
CA ARG A 93 12.99 1.58 1.64
C ARG A 93 13.40 0.65 0.51
N ILE A 94 14.59 0.85 -0.05
CA ILE A 94 15.11 0.00 -1.13
C ILE A 94 15.26 -1.44 -0.62
N TYR A 95 15.85 -1.63 0.55
CA TYR A 95 16.03 -2.96 1.13
C TYR A 95 14.72 -3.62 1.50
N SER A 96 13.75 -2.89 2.04
CA SER A 96 12.42 -3.43 2.31
C SER A 96 11.64 -3.78 1.04
N GLU A 97 11.82 -3.05 -0.05
CA GLU A 97 11.21 -3.39 -1.35
C GLU A 97 11.85 -4.64 -1.97
N ASN A 98 13.17 -4.77 -1.82
CA ASN A 98 13.96 -5.91 -2.29
C ASN A 98 13.85 -7.15 -1.37
N GLU A 99 13.06 -7.08 -0.30
CA GLU A 99 12.92 -8.10 0.77
C GLU A 99 14.26 -8.49 1.43
N ARG A 100 15.19 -7.55 1.53
CA ARG A 100 16.45 -7.65 2.26
C ARG A 100 16.26 -7.17 3.70
N GLU A 101 15.45 -7.89 4.48
CA GLU A 101 15.01 -7.46 5.83
C GLU A 101 16.18 -7.15 6.77
N LYS A 102 17.19 -8.04 6.84
CA LYS A 102 18.39 -7.84 7.68
C LYS A 102 19.14 -6.54 7.37
N ASP A 103 19.12 -6.13 6.10
CA ASP A 103 19.79 -4.91 5.66
C ASP A 103 18.99 -3.68 6.05
N ALA A 104 17.66 -3.75 5.89
CA ALA A 104 16.76 -2.70 6.35
C ALA A 104 16.88 -2.51 7.87
N ASP A 105 16.81 -3.59 8.65
CA ASP A 105 16.93 -3.56 10.12
C ASP A 105 18.25 -2.93 10.58
N ARG A 106 19.37 -3.29 9.94
CA ARG A 106 20.67 -2.66 10.23
C ARG A 106 20.63 -1.14 10.04
N PHE A 107 20.02 -0.64 8.97
CA PHE A 107 19.91 0.81 8.75
C PHE A 107 18.88 1.48 9.67
N ILE A 108 17.86 0.76 10.12
CA ILE A 108 16.94 1.22 11.17
C ILE A 108 17.69 1.41 12.49
N ASP A 109 18.55 0.45 12.85
CA ASP A 109 19.39 0.54 14.05
C ASP A 109 20.39 1.69 13.96
N LEU A 110 21.08 1.85 12.81
CA LEU A 110 21.97 2.99 12.58
C LEU A 110 21.25 4.34 12.65
N ALA A 111 20.02 4.43 12.15
CA ALA A 111 19.22 5.64 12.27
C ALA A 111 18.79 5.89 13.72
N TYR A 112 18.45 4.84 14.47
CA TYR A 112 18.12 4.95 15.89
C TYR A 112 19.32 5.43 16.72
N ASP A 113 20.49 4.83 16.52
CA ASP A 113 21.74 5.24 17.19
C ASP A 113 22.10 6.70 16.87
N LEU A 114 21.86 7.14 15.64
CA LEU A 114 22.09 8.52 15.24
C LEU A 114 21.14 9.50 15.93
N VAL A 115 19.86 9.12 16.14
CA VAL A 115 18.90 9.91 16.94
C VAL A 115 19.39 10.05 18.38
N GLU A 116 19.79 8.96 19.03
CA GLU A 116 20.27 8.97 20.42
C GLU A 116 21.53 9.84 20.58
N LYS A 117 22.51 9.67 19.68
CA LYS A 117 23.74 10.48 19.68
C LYS A 117 23.44 11.97 19.54
N LEU A 118 22.67 12.34 18.51
CA LEU A 118 22.28 13.74 18.30
C LEU A 118 21.48 14.30 19.48
N GLY A 119 20.57 13.52 20.05
CA GLY A 119 19.77 13.92 21.21
C GLY A 119 20.62 14.21 22.45
N SER A 120 21.73 13.48 22.62
CA SER A 120 22.66 13.67 23.74
C SER A 120 23.68 14.79 23.53
N GLU A 121 24.07 15.07 22.28
CA GLU A 121 25.14 16.01 21.94
C GLU A 121 24.62 17.40 21.55
N LEU A 122 23.38 17.51 21.03
CA LEU A 122 22.76 18.80 20.67
C LEU A 122 22.10 19.44 21.89
N GLY A 123 22.51 20.67 22.22
CA GLY A 123 21.89 21.45 23.30
C GLY A 123 20.44 21.88 23.02
N THR A 124 20.03 21.99 21.75
CA THR A 124 18.65 22.33 21.35
C THR A 124 18.22 21.45 20.18
N LEU A 125 16.99 20.90 20.28
CA LEU A 125 16.41 20.03 19.26
C LEU A 125 15.37 20.81 18.44
N GLY A 126 15.64 20.96 17.14
CA GLY A 126 14.78 21.64 16.17
C GLY A 126 13.75 20.70 15.52
N ALA A 127 12.95 21.25 14.62
CA ALA A 127 11.89 20.48 13.95
C ALA A 127 12.41 19.27 13.15
N GLU A 128 13.56 19.40 12.47
CA GLU A 128 14.13 18.32 11.64
C GLU A 128 14.55 17.12 12.49
N TYR A 129 15.00 17.35 13.74
CA TYR A 129 15.30 16.27 14.67
C TYR A 129 14.03 15.45 14.99
N PHE A 130 12.97 16.10 15.46
CA PHE A 130 11.72 15.42 15.80
C PHE A 130 11.09 14.72 14.59
N TYR A 131 11.22 15.30 13.40
CA TYR A 131 10.77 14.66 12.17
C TYR A 131 11.50 13.32 11.95
N ASN A 132 12.84 13.31 12.06
CA ASN A 132 13.63 12.09 11.88
C ASN A 132 13.38 11.06 12.99
N VAL A 133 13.16 11.48 14.24
CA VAL A 133 12.72 10.57 15.32
C VAL A 133 11.39 9.91 14.95
N GLY A 134 10.43 10.68 14.44
CA GLY A 134 9.16 10.15 13.96
C GLY A 134 9.33 9.15 12.80
N MET A 135 10.24 9.42 11.87
CA MET A 135 10.57 8.50 10.78
C MET A 135 11.19 7.19 11.29
N VAL A 136 12.11 7.24 12.25
CA VAL A 136 12.70 6.04 12.85
C VAL A 136 11.65 5.18 13.56
N TYR A 137 10.76 5.79 14.34
CA TYR A 137 9.63 5.06 14.95
C TYR A 137 8.66 4.49 13.90
N THR A 138 8.46 5.19 12.78
CA THR A 138 7.68 4.67 11.64
C THR A 138 8.32 3.41 11.09
N TYR A 139 9.64 3.39 10.89
CA TYR A 139 10.35 2.20 10.40
C TYR A 139 10.30 1.02 11.38
N LYS A 140 10.27 1.30 12.69
CA LYS A 140 10.04 0.28 13.74
C LYS A 140 8.57 -0.17 13.85
N GLY A 141 7.64 0.48 13.14
CA GLY A 141 6.21 0.19 13.19
C GLY A 141 5.48 0.74 14.44
N GLU A 142 6.12 1.63 15.20
CA GLU A 142 5.57 2.26 16.41
C GLU A 142 4.86 3.57 16.03
N PHE A 143 3.69 3.45 15.39
CA PHE A 143 2.97 4.58 14.77
C PHE A 143 2.47 5.61 15.78
N GLU A 144 2.16 5.23 17.02
CA GLU A 144 1.75 6.15 18.08
C GLU A 144 2.89 7.10 18.45
N LYS A 145 4.09 6.56 18.70
CA LYS A 145 5.28 7.38 18.99
C LYS A 145 5.70 8.21 17.78
N ALA A 146 5.58 7.65 16.57
CA ALA A 146 5.83 8.40 15.34
C ALA A 146 4.88 9.60 15.23
N LEU A 147 3.58 9.41 15.48
CA LEU A 147 2.57 10.46 15.43
C LEU A 147 2.86 11.60 16.43
N GLU A 148 3.25 11.27 17.66
CA GLU A 148 3.63 12.27 18.66
C GLU A 148 4.83 13.12 18.19
N ASN A 149 5.86 12.47 17.68
CA ASN A 149 7.06 13.15 17.18
C ASN A 149 6.78 14.00 15.92
N PHE A 150 5.95 13.53 14.99
CA PHE A 150 5.54 14.34 13.84
C PHE A 150 4.71 15.56 14.23
N LYS A 151 3.86 15.45 15.25
CA LYS A 151 3.12 16.61 15.80
C LYS A 151 4.07 17.62 16.46
N LEU A 152 5.11 17.16 17.14
CA LEU A 152 6.16 18.04 17.68
C LEU A 152 6.96 18.72 16.56
N ALA A 153 7.38 17.95 15.54
CA ALA A 153 8.07 18.46 14.37
C ALA A 153 7.25 19.53 13.65
N TYR A 154 5.94 19.30 13.46
CA TYR A 154 5.02 20.27 12.87
C TYR A 154 4.98 21.58 13.67
N LYS A 155 4.77 21.51 14.99
CA LYS A 155 4.73 22.70 15.87
C LYS A 155 6.04 23.48 15.83
N LYS A 156 7.18 22.78 15.87
CA LYS A 156 8.51 23.40 15.79
C LYS A 156 8.76 24.02 14.42
N ALA A 157 8.39 23.35 13.34
CA ALA A 157 8.54 23.86 11.98
C ALA A 157 7.71 25.14 11.75
N GLN A 158 6.56 25.27 12.42
CA GLN A 158 5.79 26.51 12.43
C GLN A 158 6.56 27.65 13.14
N THR A 159 7.15 27.38 14.30
CA THR A 159 7.94 28.40 15.02
C THR A 159 9.24 28.77 14.30
N GLU A 160 9.83 27.81 13.58
CA GLU A 160 11.05 27.98 12.79
C GLU A 160 10.78 28.57 11.39
N ASN A 161 9.51 28.73 11.00
CA ASN A 161 9.07 29.18 9.67
C ASN A 161 9.62 28.33 8.51
N GLU A 162 9.58 27.00 8.66
CA GLU A 162 10.09 26.03 7.69
C GLU A 162 8.93 25.35 6.91
N PRO A 163 8.37 25.98 5.85
CA PRO A 163 7.15 25.52 5.20
C PRO A 163 7.29 24.14 4.54
N GLU A 164 8.49 23.78 4.07
CA GLU A 164 8.74 22.45 3.51
C GLU A 164 8.63 21.36 4.58
N LEU A 165 9.15 21.63 5.77
CA LEU A 165 9.11 20.69 6.89
C LEU A 165 7.72 20.63 7.52
N ILE A 166 6.96 21.73 7.51
CA ILE A 166 5.53 21.73 7.83
C ILE A 166 4.79 20.76 6.91
N ALA A 167 5.01 20.85 5.59
CA ALA A 167 4.36 19.97 4.62
C ALA A 167 4.75 18.49 4.81
N LYS A 168 6.04 18.19 5.02
CA LYS A 168 6.52 16.84 5.32
C LYS A 168 5.92 16.28 6.62
N SER A 169 5.86 17.11 7.66
CA SER A 169 5.32 16.72 8.97
C SER A 169 3.81 16.47 8.90
N LEU A 170 3.06 17.30 8.17
CA LEU A 170 1.62 17.07 7.93
C LEU A 170 1.37 15.76 7.18
N TYR A 171 2.12 15.49 6.11
CA TYR A 171 2.01 14.23 5.38
C TYR A 171 2.31 13.02 6.28
N SER A 172 3.39 13.09 7.06
CA SER A 172 3.84 11.98 7.90
C SER A 172 2.89 11.76 9.07
N THR A 173 2.32 12.84 9.63
CA THR A 173 1.22 12.79 10.62
C THR A 173 0.00 12.10 10.02
N ALA A 174 -0.42 12.49 8.80
CA ALA A 174 -1.54 11.85 8.11
C ALA A 174 -1.30 10.35 7.87
N THR A 175 -0.08 9.98 7.48
CA THR A 175 0.31 8.58 7.23
C THR A 175 0.29 7.77 8.53
N ALA A 176 0.85 8.29 9.63
CA ALA A 176 0.79 7.64 10.94
C ALA A 176 -0.67 7.49 11.42
N SER A 177 -1.49 8.54 11.32
CA SER A 177 -2.93 8.49 11.64
C SER A 177 -3.69 7.46 10.76
N TYR A 178 -3.32 7.32 9.49
CA TYR A 178 -3.92 6.33 8.59
C TYR A 178 -3.62 4.90 9.05
N HIS A 179 -2.37 4.61 9.43
CA HIS A 179 -1.99 3.29 9.96
C HIS A 179 -2.67 2.99 11.30
N LEU A 180 -2.92 4.00 12.13
CA LEU A 180 -3.70 3.90 13.37
C LEU A 180 -5.21 3.83 13.14
N LYS A 181 -5.69 3.79 11.88
CA LYS A 181 -7.11 3.77 11.50
C LYS A 181 -7.91 4.98 11.99
N LEU A 182 -7.22 6.10 12.25
CA LEU A 182 -7.81 7.39 12.60
C LEU A 182 -8.25 8.14 11.33
N HIS A 183 -9.28 7.62 10.68
CA HIS A 183 -9.73 8.07 9.35
C HIS A 183 -10.11 9.56 9.29
N LYS A 184 -10.79 10.09 10.32
CA LYS A 184 -11.20 11.50 10.38
C LYS A 184 -10.01 12.45 10.53
N GLU A 185 -9.06 12.11 11.40
CA GLU A 185 -7.84 12.88 11.60
C GLU A 185 -6.98 12.88 10.34
N THR A 186 -6.81 11.70 9.72
CA THR A 186 -6.10 11.55 8.44
C THR A 186 -6.65 12.51 7.40
N LEU A 187 -7.99 12.55 7.23
CA LEU A 187 -8.64 13.44 6.26
C LEU A 187 -8.37 14.91 6.57
N SER A 188 -8.41 15.30 7.85
CA SER A 188 -8.12 16.68 8.29
C SER A 188 -6.68 17.08 7.97
N TYR A 189 -5.70 16.23 8.28
CA TYR A 189 -4.29 16.51 7.99
C TYR A 189 -4.00 16.56 6.49
N LEU A 190 -4.61 15.68 5.70
CA LEU A 190 -4.50 15.72 4.24
C LEU A 190 -5.12 16.99 3.65
N SER A 191 -6.24 17.48 4.20
CA SER A 191 -6.86 18.72 3.75
C SER A 191 -5.94 19.93 3.97
N GLN A 192 -5.38 20.04 5.18
CA GLN A 192 -4.40 21.06 5.52
C GLN A 192 -3.16 20.99 4.61
N LEU A 193 -2.66 19.78 4.36
CA LEU A 193 -1.54 19.57 3.45
C LEU A 193 -1.88 20.01 2.02
N SER A 194 -3.08 19.68 1.53
CA SER A 194 -3.52 20.05 0.18
C SER A 194 -3.55 21.57 -0.02
N GLU A 195 -4.05 22.31 0.96
CA GLU A 195 -4.03 23.78 0.96
C GLU A 195 -2.60 24.32 0.88
N LEU A 196 -1.70 23.79 1.72
CA LEU A 196 -0.30 24.18 1.73
C LEU A 196 0.42 23.84 0.41
N LEU A 197 0.13 22.69 -0.20
CA LEU A 197 0.70 22.25 -1.48
C LEU A 197 0.13 22.95 -2.71
N ASN A 198 -0.93 23.75 -2.56
CA ASN A 198 -1.35 24.68 -3.60
C ASN A 198 -0.43 25.91 -3.65
N ILE A 199 0.19 26.25 -2.51
CA ILE A 199 1.19 27.32 -2.40
C ILE A 199 2.59 26.76 -2.72
N LEU A 200 2.93 25.61 -2.12
CA LEU A 200 4.23 24.96 -2.31
C LEU A 200 4.23 24.09 -3.58
N ARG A 201 5.08 24.43 -4.55
CA ARG A 201 5.24 23.66 -5.81
C ARG A 201 6.01 22.35 -5.61
N LYS A 202 5.49 21.41 -4.82
CA LYS A 202 6.10 20.09 -4.51
C LYS A 202 5.32 18.94 -5.17
N GLY A 203 5.57 18.70 -6.46
CA GLY A 203 4.84 17.71 -7.26
C GLY A 203 4.87 16.28 -6.73
N TYR A 204 6.05 15.78 -6.30
CA TYR A 204 6.17 14.43 -5.74
C TYR A 204 5.33 14.26 -4.46
N LEU A 205 5.40 15.24 -3.54
CA LEU A 205 4.64 15.23 -2.30
C LEU A 205 3.14 15.30 -2.56
N LYS A 206 2.71 16.08 -3.57
CA LYS A 206 1.31 16.16 -4.00
C LYS A 206 0.81 14.85 -4.60
N GLY A 207 1.63 14.18 -5.41
CA GLY A 207 1.32 12.83 -5.91
C GLY A 207 1.19 11.80 -4.78
N SER A 208 2.11 11.83 -3.81
CA SER A 208 2.09 10.96 -2.62
C SER A 208 0.89 11.22 -1.72
N MET A 209 0.47 12.48 -1.58
CA MET A 209 -0.75 12.89 -0.87
C MET A 209 -2.00 12.30 -1.53
N HIS A 210 -2.12 12.37 -2.85
CA HIS A 210 -3.26 11.78 -3.57
C HIS A 210 -3.26 10.26 -3.51
N LEU A 211 -2.10 9.59 -3.51
CA LEU A 211 -2.01 8.16 -3.24
C LEU A 211 -2.58 7.81 -1.85
N LEU A 212 -2.24 8.58 -0.82
CA LEU A 212 -2.78 8.38 0.54
C LEU A 212 -4.29 8.68 0.61
N TYR A 213 -4.81 9.72 -0.05
CA TYR A 213 -6.25 9.92 -0.21
C TYR A 213 -6.93 8.72 -0.89
N GLY A 214 -6.33 8.19 -1.97
CA GLY A 214 -6.83 7.03 -2.69
C GLY A 214 -6.96 5.81 -1.79
N ASN A 215 -5.95 5.54 -0.97
CA ASN A 215 -5.96 4.48 0.04
C ASN A 215 -7.00 4.72 1.14
N LEU A 216 -7.11 5.95 1.65
CA LEU A 216 -8.08 6.31 2.68
C LEU A 216 -9.52 6.10 2.20
N TYR A 217 -9.87 6.62 1.01
CA TYR A 217 -11.22 6.48 0.45
C TYR A 217 -11.54 5.04 0.08
N LYS A 218 -10.56 4.25 -0.37
CA LYS A 218 -10.71 2.81 -0.59
C LYS A 218 -11.10 2.09 0.70
N ASP A 219 -10.46 2.43 1.82
CA ASP A 219 -10.75 1.82 3.12
C ASP A 219 -12.09 2.30 3.70
N MET A 220 -12.51 3.53 3.40
CA MET A 220 -13.85 4.04 3.73
C MET A 220 -14.98 3.49 2.85
N GLY A 221 -14.67 2.72 1.79
CA GLY A 221 -15.65 2.24 0.82
C GLY A 221 -16.11 3.27 -0.21
N ASN A 222 -15.51 4.47 -0.24
CA ASN A 222 -15.79 5.49 -1.25
C ASN A 222 -14.92 5.26 -2.50
N PHE A 223 -15.30 4.24 -3.28
CA PHE A 223 -14.47 3.76 -4.39
C PHE A 223 -14.30 4.78 -5.53
N SER A 224 -15.32 5.60 -5.80
CA SER A 224 -15.25 6.63 -6.85
C SER A 224 -14.19 7.69 -6.54
N GLU A 225 -14.20 8.23 -5.30
CA GLU A 225 -13.18 9.20 -4.88
C GLU A 225 -11.79 8.56 -4.74
N SER A 226 -11.72 7.28 -4.36
CA SER A 226 -10.47 6.52 -4.36
C SER A 226 -9.81 6.48 -5.74
N LEU A 227 -10.56 6.07 -6.78
CA LEU A 227 -10.05 5.99 -8.15
C LEU A 227 -9.64 7.36 -8.70
N LYS A 228 -10.45 8.40 -8.47
CA LYS A 228 -10.11 9.78 -8.86
C LYS A 228 -8.78 10.23 -8.24
N ASN A 229 -8.57 9.95 -6.95
CA ASN A 229 -7.33 10.33 -6.28
C ASN A 229 -6.14 9.51 -6.79
N PHE A 230 -6.30 8.23 -7.12
CA PHE A 230 -5.24 7.47 -7.79
C PHE A 230 -4.89 8.04 -9.18
N ASP A 231 -5.88 8.50 -9.95
CA ASP A 231 -5.63 9.15 -11.25
C ASP A 231 -4.89 10.48 -11.09
N LEU A 232 -5.25 11.29 -10.09
CA LEU A 232 -4.52 12.51 -9.74
C LEU A 232 -3.08 12.20 -9.31
N ALA A 233 -2.88 11.16 -8.50
CA ALA A 233 -1.54 10.73 -8.08
C ALA A 233 -0.66 10.39 -9.29
N ILE A 234 -1.20 9.62 -10.25
CA ILE A 234 -0.52 9.30 -11.51
C ILE A 234 -0.17 10.58 -12.28
N ALA A 235 -1.12 11.49 -12.47
CA ALA A 235 -0.89 12.72 -13.24
C ALA A 235 0.25 13.58 -12.65
N TYR A 236 0.28 13.77 -11.33
CA TYR A 236 1.33 14.55 -10.68
C TYR A 236 2.70 13.88 -10.73
N LEU A 237 2.75 12.56 -10.58
CA LEU A 237 4.00 11.80 -10.63
C LEU A 237 4.57 11.70 -12.04
N GLN A 238 3.71 11.53 -13.05
CA GLN A 238 4.09 11.57 -14.47
C GLN A 238 4.70 12.92 -14.86
N GLN A 239 4.11 14.03 -14.41
CA GLN A 239 4.67 15.36 -14.65
C GLN A 239 6.11 15.51 -14.12
N LYS A 240 6.48 14.73 -13.10
CA LYS A 240 7.82 14.74 -12.49
C LYS A 240 8.71 13.59 -12.92
N ASN A 241 8.25 12.71 -13.82
CA ASN A 241 8.93 11.49 -14.22
C ASN A 241 9.28 10.58 -13.01
N CYS A 242 8.40 10.56 -12.01
CA CYS A 242 8.53 9.75 -10.81
C CYS A 242 7.71 8.46 -10.99
N TRP A 243 8.39 7.37 -11.35
CA TRP A 243 7.78 6.08 -11.68
C TRP A 243 7.79 5.09 -10.51
N ASN A 244 8.54 5.39 -9.45
CA ASN A 244 8.73 4.52 -8.29
C ASN A 244 7.46 4.14 -7.52
N LEU A 245 6.44 5.01 -7.54
CA LEU A 245 5.13 4.75 -6.92
C LEU A 245 4.08 4.22 -7.88
N TYR A 246 4.37 4.19 -9.19
CA TYR A 246 3.37 3.93 -10.21
C TYR A 246 2.74 2.54 -10.06
N GLY A 247 3.56 1.51 -9.85
CA GLY A 247 3.08 0.14 -9.61
C GLY A 247 2.23 0.01 -8.34
N TYR A 248 2.56 0.73 -7.27
CA TYR A 248 1.76 0.77 -6.04
C TYR A 248 0.40 1.45 -6.24
N ILE A 249 0.34 2.49 -7.06
CA ILE A 249 -0.94 3.14 -7.40
C ILE A 249 -1.82 2.20 -8.22
N LEU A 250 -1.24 1.47 -9.18
CA LEU A 250 -1.97 0.47 -9.97
C LEU A 250 -2.46 -0.70 -9.10
N LEU A 251 -1.66 -1.18 -8.16
CA LEU A 251 -2.10 -2.13 -7.13
C LEU A 251 -3.29 -1.56 -6.33
N GLY A 252 -3.20 -0.31 -5.90
CA GLY A 252 -4.27 0.40 -5.21
C GLY A 252 -5.57 0.41 -6.02
N LYS A 253 -5.52 0.79 -7.30
CA LYS A 253 -6.68 0.75 -8.21
C LYS A 253 -7.22 -0.67 -8.36
N GLY A 254 -6.35 -1.66 -8.56
CA GLY A 254 -6.74 -3.07 -8.69
C GLY A 254 -7.47 -3.59 -7.45
N ILE A 255 -7.00 -3.23 -6.25
CA ILE A 255 -7.68 -3.57 -4.98
C ILE A 255 -9.03 -2.83 -4.88
N THR A 256 -9.11 -1.55 -5.27
CA THR A 256 -10.39 -0.83 -5.27
C THR A 256 -11.42 -1.51 -6.18
N TYR A 257 -11.05 -1.87 -7.41
CA TYR A 257 -11.93 -2.63 -8.30
C TYR A 257 -12.29 -4.01 -7.74
N LYS A 258 -11.35 -4.69 -7.06
CA LYS A 258 -11.62 -5.94 -6.34
C LYS A 258 -12.72 -5.75 -5.29
N LYS A 259 -12.62 -4.69 -4.47
CA LYS A 259 -13.62 -4.37 -3.44
C LYS A 259 -14.97 -3.94 -4.01
N MET A 260 -14.99 -3.37 -5.22
CA MET A 260 -16.22 -3.09 -5.98
C MET A 260 -16.85 -4.35 -6.60
N GLY A 261 -16.16 -5.50 -6.56
CA GLY A 261 -16.54 -6.72 -7.26
C GLY A 261 -16.11 -6.76 -8.73
N GLU A 262 -15.50 -5.71 -9.29
CA GLU A 262 -15.09 -5.66 -10.70
C GLU A 262 -13.77 -6.43 -10.96
N TYR A 263 -13.81 -7.76 -10.87
CA TYR A 263 -12.60 -8.60 -10.96
C TYR A 263 -11.84 -8.51 -12.28
N ASN A 264 -12.52 -8.35 -13.41
CA ASN A 264 -11.85 -8.23 -14.70
C ASN A 264 -10.98 -6.96 -14.76
N GLN A 265 -11.52 -5.84 -14.25
CA GLN A 265 -10.75 -4.59 -14.13
C GLN A 265 -9.64 -4.76 -13.10
N SER A 266 -9.93 -5.38 -11.95
CA SER A 266 -8.95 -5.69 -10.92
C SER A 266 -7.73 -6.46 -11.48
N LEU A 267 -7.97 -7.56 -12.19
CA LEU A 267 -6.94 -8.36 -12.84
C LEU A 267 -6.19 -7.57 -13.93
N MET A 268 -6.89 -6.72 -14.68
CA MET A 268 -6.26 -5.84 -15.66
C MET A 268 -5.26 -4.90 -14.97
N TYR A 269 -5.65 -4.23 -13.88
CA TYR A 269 -4.77 -3.34 -13.14
C TYR A 269 -3.62 -4.07 -12.43
N PHE A 270 -3.86 -5.28 -11.91
CA PHE A 270 -2.78 -6.11 -11.37
C PHE A 270 -1.77 -6.51 -12.45
N LYS A 271 -2.24 -6.89 -13.64
CA LYS A 271 -1.36 -7.17 -14.78
C LYS A 271 -0.57 -5.93 -15.21
N LEU A 272 -1.21 -4.76 -15.23
CA LEU A 272 -0.51 -3.50 -15.49
C LEU A 272 0.57 -3.23 -14.43
N ALA A 273 0.26 -3.41 -13.14
CA ALA A 273 1.24 -3.25 -12.06
C ALA A 273 2.45 -4.18 -12.25
N LEU A 274 2.23 -5.47 -12.55
CA LEU A 274 3.30 -6.43 -12.81
C LEU A 274 4.15 -6.09 -14.03
N ASN A 275 3.56 -5.49 -15.07
CA ASN A 275 4.29 -5.09 -16.27
C ASN A 275 5.15 -3.83 -16.04
N THR A 276 4.81 -3.01 -15.04
CA THR A 276 5.53 -1.77 -14.73
C THR A 276 6.73 -1.96 -13.81
N ILE A 277 6.80 -3.09 -13.10
CA ILE A 277 7.82 -3.35 -12.10
C ILE A 277 9.00 -4.13 -12.68
N ASN A 278 10.21 -3.80 -12.23
CA ASN A 278 11.42 -4.54 -12.56
C ASN A 278 11.73 -5.63 -11.51
N SER A 279 12.85 -6.32 -11.65
CA SER A 279 13.26 -7.41 -10.75
C SER A 279 13.40 -7.00 -9.28
N GLN A 280 13.65 -5.71 -9.00
CA GLN A 280 13.91 -5.18 -7.66
C GLN A 280 12.63 -5.01 -6.83
N TYR A 281 11.49 -4.76 -7.47
CA TYR A 281 10.20 -4.62 -6.79
C TYR A 281 9.60 -5.98 -6.37
N LYS A 282 10.31 -6.71 -5.50
CA LYS A 282 9.91 -8.05 -5.03
C LYS A 282 8.69 -7.96 -4.13
N ARG A 283 8.73 -7.07 -3.13
CA ARG A 283 7.60 -6.84 -2.23
C ARG A 283 6.33 -6.49 -3.00
N LEU A 284 6.40 -5.53 -3.92
CA LEU A 284 5.24 -5.17 -4.75
C LEU A 284 4.78 -6.34 -5.63
N ARG A 285 5.70 -7.10 -6.23
CA ARG A 285 5.36 -8.30 -7.01
C ARG A 285 4.56 -9.29 -6.18
N ASP A 286 5.02 -9.57 -4.96
CA ASP A 286 4.41 -10.56 -4.06
C ASP A 286 3.06 -10.09 -3.54
N LEU A 287 2.93 -8.79 -3.22
CA LEU A 287 1.64 -8.17 -2.91
C LEU A 287 0.66 -8.34 -4.07
N VAL A 288 1.07 -8.00 -5.29
CA VAL A 288 0.20 -8.14 -6.48
C VAL A 288 -0.13 -9.60 -6.75
N ALA A 289 0.84 -10.51 -6.65
CA ALA A 289 0.64 -11.95 -6.84
C ALA A 289 -0.39 -12.50 -5.86
N THR A 290 -0.29 -12.14 -4.58
CA THR A 290 -1.29 -12.51 -3.55
C THR A 290 -2.67 -11.99 -3.92
N GLN A 291 -2.78 -10.73 -4.38
CA GLN A 291 -4.07 -10.19 -4.81
C GLN A 291 -4.63 -10.86 -6.07
N VAL A 292 -3.76 -11.26 -7.00
CA VAL A 292 -4.14 -12.01 -8.20
C VAL A 292 -4.61 -13.40 -7.83
N GLU A 293 -3.92 -14.11 -6.95
CA GLU A 293 -4.33 -15.41 -6.40
C GLU A 293 -5.67 -15.31 -5.67
N ASP A 294 -5.88 -14.27 -4.86
CA ASP A 294 -7.16 -14.02 -4.19
C ASP A 294 -8.33 -13.89 -5.17
N VAL A 295 -8.10 -13.25 -6.32
CA VAL A 295 -9.12 -13.07 -7.37
C VAL A 295 -9.25 -14.33 -8.24
N ASN A 296 -8.15 -14.99 -8.54
CA ASN A 296 -8.07 -16.15 -9.42
C ASN A 296 -8.29 -17.48 -8.71
N ASP A 297 -8.43 -17.52 -7.37
CA ASP A 297 -8.58 -18.72 -6.55
C ASP A 297 -9.54 -19.69 -7.25
N SER A 298 -8.91 -20.64 -7.95
CA SER A 298 -9.53 -21.48 -8.98
C SER A 298 -10.53 -22.46 -8.38
N SER A 299 -10.56 -22.51 -7.04
CA SER A 299 -11.53 -23.22 -6.25
C SER A 299 -12.90 -22.54 -6.26
N VAL A 300 -13.04 -21.24 -6.53
CA VAL A 300 -14.33 -20.54 -6.47
C VAL A 300 -15.05 -20.64 -7.82
N ASP A 301 -16.22 -21.27 -7.83
CA ASP A 301 -17.08 -21.37 -9.02
C ASP A 301 -17.97 -20.14 -9.19
N LEU A 302 -18.39 -19.56 -8.06
CA LEU A 302 -19.36 -18.47 -8.01
C LEU A 302 -18.97 -17.51 -6.88
N TYR A 303 -18.74 -16.25 -7.22
CA TYR A 303 -18.55 -15.18 -6.26
C TYR A 303 -19.81 -14.33 -6.15
N LEU A 304 -20.30 -14.11 -4.93
CA LEU A 304 -21.55 -13.40 -4.67
C LEU A 304 -21.32 -12.11 -3.89
N ASP A 305 -21.63 -10.98 -4.51
CA ASP A 305 -21.64 -9.66 -3.88
C ASP A 305 -23.07 -9.17 -3.66
N ARG A 306 -23.50 -9.18 -2.39
CA ARG A 306 -24.85 -8.75 -2.01
C ARG A 306 -25.00 -7.23 -2.08
N HIS A 307 -23.95 -6.50 -1.72
CA HIS A 307 -23.99 -5.04 -1.62
C HIS A 307 -24.11 -4.42 -3.00
N ASN A 308 -23.27 -4.88 -3.93
CA ASN A 308 -23.28 -4.37 -5.30
C ASN A 308 -24.33 -5.05 -6.18
N ARG A 309 -24.95 -6.13 -5.72
CA ARG A 309 -25.94 -6.94 -6.48
C ARG A 309 -25.35 -7.54 -7.76
N VAL A 310 -24.07 -7.86 -7.71
CA VAL A 310 -23.32 -8.46 -8.82
C VAL A 310 -22.83 -9.83 -8.39
N ILE A 311 -22.90 -10.79 -9.30
CA ILE A 311 -22.33 -12.12 -9.13
C ILE A 311 -21.32 -12.36 -10.23
N HIS A 312 -20.25 -13.06 -9.91
CA HIS A 312 -19.26 -13.46 -10.91
C HIS A 312 -19.24 -14.97 -10.98
N GLU A 313 -19.55 -15.48 -12.17
CA GLU A 313 -19.44 -16.90 -12.49
C GLU A 313 -18.17 -17.13 -13.29
N LYS A 314 -17.46 -18.21 -12.96
CA LYS A 314 -16.12 -18.52 -13.49
C LYS A 314 -15.97 -18.42 -15.01
N ASN A 315 -16.99 -18.82 -15.78
CA ASN A 315 -16.96 -18.86 -17.23
C ASN A 315 -17.80 -17.76 -17.90
N LEU A 316 -18.88 -17.32 -17.27
CA LEU A 316 -19.79 -16.30 -17.79
C LEU A 316 -19.34 -14.87 -17.43
N GLY A 317 -18.45 -14.73 -16.44
CA GLY A 317 -17.98 -13.43 -15.94
C GLY A 317 -19.01 -12.75 -15.04
N SER A 318 -19.00 -11.42 -15.03
CA SER A 318 -19.85 -10.58 -14.18
C SER A 318 -21.31 -10.57 -14.64
N ILE A 319 -22.23 -10.76 -13.69
CA ILE A 319 -23.68 -10.79 -13.89
C ILE A 319 -24.31 -9.80 -12.91
N ASP A 320 -24.78 -8.67 -13.43
CA ASP A 320 -25.48 -7.65 -12.65
C ASP A 320 -26.99 -7.97 -12.55
N PHE A 321 -27.50 -8.03 -11.32
CA PHE A 321 -28.91 -8.33 -11.04
C PHE A 321 -29.80 -7.08 -11.09
N LYS A 322 -29.25 -5.87 -11.09
CA LYS A 322 -29.99 -4.60 -11.16
C LYS A 322 -31.14 -4.55 -10.13
N HIS A 323 -32.39 -4.53 -10.61
CA HIS A 323 -33.61 -4.50 -9.80
C HIS A 323 -34.24 -5.89 -9.58
N ARG A 324 -33.53 -6.99 -9.88
CA ARG A 324 -34.02 -8.37 -9.76
C ARG A 324 -33.74 -8.95 -8.38
N PHE A 325 -34.16 -8.24 -7.33
CA PHE A 325 -33.85 -8.56 -5.93
C PHE A 325 -34.26 -9.98 -5.53
N VAL A 326 -35.45 -10.43 -5.96
CA VAL A 326 -35.95 -11.78 -5.65
C VAL A 326 -35.01 -12.88 -6.18
N LEU A 327 -34.43 -12.70 -7.37
CA LEU A 327 -33.50 -13.69 -7.94
C LEU A 327 -32.19 -13.75 -7.14
N LEU A 328 -31.70 -12.59 -6.70
CA LEU A 328 -30.50 -12.49 -5.89
C LEU A 328 -30.71 -13.14 -4.51
N GLU A 329 -31.84 -12.87 -3.86
CA GLU A 329 -32.19 -13.44 -2.56
C GLU A 329 -32.35 -14.96 -2.62
N ILE A 330 -33.02 -15.50 -3.66
CA ILE A 330 -33.08 -16.95 -3.89
C ILE A 330 -31.67 -17.54 -3.98
N LEU A 331 -30.80 -16.91 -4.78
CA LEU A 331 -29.44 -17.43 -4.96
C LEU A 331 -28.63 -17.38 -3.66
N PHE A 332 -28.71 -16.27 -2.91
CA PHE A 332 -28.02 -16.13 -1.63
C PHE A 332 -28.52 -17.12 -0.58
N LEU A 333 -29.83 -17.30 -0.47
CA LEU A 333 -30.44 -18.27 0.46
C LEU A 333 -29.92 -19.69 0.18
N LEU A 334 -29.98 -20.10 -1.09
CA LEU A 334 -29.55 -21.43 -1.51
C LEU A 334 -28.02 -21.59 -1.37
N ALA A 335 -27.23 -20.63 -1.84
CA ALA A 335 -25.77 -20.70 -1.79
C ALA A 335 -25.21 -20.66 -0.36
N LYS A 336 -25.90 -20.02 0.60
CA LYS A 336 -25.51 -20.02 2.02
C LYS A 336 -25.74 -21.36 2.70
N ASN A 337 -26.60 -22.20 2.13
CA ASN A 337 -26.96 -23.51 2.67
C ASN A 337 -26.76 -24.61 1.61
N PRO A 338 -25.53 -24.86 1.11
CA PRO A 338 -25.29 -25.88 0.09
C PRO A 338 -25.70 -27.27 0.57
N GLY A 339 -26.42 -28.02 -0.26
CA GLY A 339 -26.91 -29.36 0.08
C GLY A 339 -28.20 -29.40 0.89
N SER A 340 -28.61 -28.31 1.54
CA SER A 340 -29.93 -28.21 2.18
C SER A 340 -31.01 -28.06 1.12
N HIS A 341 -32.13 -28.75 1.32
CA HIS A 341 -33.28 -28.67 0.42
C HIS A 341 -34.30 -27.68 0.98
N PHE A 342 -34.84 -26.84 0.10
CA PHE A 342 -35.91 -25.91 0.40
C PHE A 342 -37.12 -26.28 -0.44
N ASN A 343 -38.20 -26.66 0.22
CA ASN A 343 -39.49 -26.91 -0.45
C ASN A 343 -40.16 -25.56 -0.81
N LYS A 344 -41.36 -25.60 -1.36
CA LYS A 344 -42.01 -24.37 -1.83
C LYS A 344 -42.47 -23.49 -0.67
N GLU A 345 -42.86 -24.12 0.43
CA GLU A 345 -43.26 -23.50 1.68
C GLU A 345 -42.09 -22.75 2.32
N ASP A 346 -40.92 -23.38 2.43
CA ASP A 346 -39.69 -22.80 2.98
C ASP A 346 -39.25 -21.58 2.15
N LEU A 347 -39.33 -21.70 0.81
CA LEU A 347 -38.99 -20.61 -0.11
C LEU A 347 -39.99 -19.45 0.02
N ALA A 348 -41.29 -19.73 0.09
CA ALA A 348 -42.34 -18.72 0.31
C ALA A 348 -42.04 -17.90 1.58
N GLN A 349 -41.79 -18.60 2.68
CA GLN A 349 -41.52 -17.99 3.98
C GLN A 349 -40.18 -17.25 4.03
N SER A 350 -39.12 -17.81 3.45
CA SER A 350 -37.77 -17.22 3.55
C SER A 350 -37.57 -16.01 2.65
N ILE A 351 -38.18 -16.00 1.46
CA ILE A 351 -37.95 -14.96 0.45
C ILE A 351 -39.00 -13.85 0.56
N TRP A 352 -40.27 -14.22 0.70
CA TRP A 352 -41.38 -13.27 0.69
C TRP A 352 -41.96 -13.01 2.10
N LYS A 353 -41.59 -13.81 3.10
CA LYS A 353 -42.14 -13.74 4.47
C LYS A 353 -43.66 -13.94 4.52
N ASP A 354 -44.19 -14.69 3.56
CA ASP A 354 -45.61 -14.99 3.39
C ASP A 354 -45.91 -16.47 3.63
N GLU A 355 -47.16 -16.75 4.03
CA GLU A 355 -47.68 -18.12 4.05
C GLU A 355 -47.84 -18.67 2.63
N TYR A 356 -47.52 -19.94 2.45
CA TYR A 356 -47.50 -20.55 1.13
C TYR A 356 -48.91 -20.69 0.53
N ASN A 357 -49.15 -19.98 -0.57
CA ASN A 357 -50.32 -20.14 -1.43
C ASN A 357 -49.94 -20.77 -2.79
N PRO A 358 -50.39 -22.00 -3.10
CA PRO A 358 -50.10 -22.68 -4.36
C PRO A 358 -50.49 -21.91 -5.62
N LEU A 359 -51.58 -21.12 -5.59
CA LEU A 359 -52.06 -20.39 -6.78
C LEU A 359 -51.12 -19.25 -7.20
N ILE A 360 -50.33 -18.74 -6.24
CA ILE A 360 -49.45 -17.59 -6.43
C ILE A 360 -47.99 -18.06 -6.50
N HIS A 361 -47.55 -18.80 -5.48
CA HIS A 361 -46.15 -19.11 -5.27
C HIS A 361 -45.60 -20.16 -6.24
N ASP A 362 -46.41 -21.09 -6.74
CA ASP A 362 -45.94 -22.09 -7.70
C ASP A 362 -45.35 -21.45 -8.96
N LYS A 363 -46.11 -20.52 -9.53
CA LYS A 363 -45.70 -19.79 -10.73
C LYS A 363 -44.51 -18.88 -10.42
N LEU A 364 -44.51 -18.17 -9.29
CA LEU A 364 -43.44 -17.26 -8.91
C LEU A 364 -42.12 -17.97 -8.67
N ILE A 365 -42.11 -19.06 -7.89
CA ILE A 365 -40.91 -19.86 -7.60
C ILE A 365 -40.36 -20.45 -8.90
N TYR A 366 -41.23 -21.09 -9.70
CA TYR A 366 -40.81 -21.72 -10.95
C TYR A 366 -40.20 -20.70 -11.94
N THR A 367 -40.88 -19.57 -12.14
CA THR A 367 -40.40 -18.54 -13.07
C THR A 367 -39.12 -17.86 -12.57
N SER A 368 -39.00 -17.63 -11.27
CA SER A 368 -37.82 -17.02 -10.66
C SER A 368 -36.60 -17.94 -10.80
N ILE A 369 -36.72 -19.22 -10.42
CA ILE A 369 -35.62 -20.19 -10.54
C ILE A 369 -35.23 -20.41 -12.01
N SER A 370 -36.20 -20.46 -12.92
CA SER A 370 -35.94 -20.57 -14.36
C SER A 370 -35.14 -19.37 -14.89
N ARG A 371 -35.52 -18.13 -14.51
CA ARG A 371 -34.78 -16.92 -14.88
C ARG A 371 -33.39 -16.87 -14.26
N LEU A 372 -33.27 -17.25 -12.99
CA LEU A 372 -31.99 -17.30 -12.29
C LEU A 372 -31.02 -18.27 -12.98
N ARG A 373 -31.49 -19.48 -13.30
CA ARG A 373 -30.69 -20.47 -14.04
C ARG A 373 -30.21 -19.94 -15.39
N LYS A 374 -31.06 -19.24 -16.15
CA LYS A 374 -30.65 -18.64 -17.43
C LYS A 374 -29.53 -17.60 -17.30
N LEU A 375 -29.39 -16.98 -16.12
CA LEU A 375 -28.35 -15.99 -15.86
C LEU A 375 -27.03 -16.63 -15.42
N ILE A 376 -27.09 -17.62 -14.52
CA ILE A 376 -25.89 -18.12 -13.84
C ILE A 376 -25.40 -19.48 -14.35
N GLU A 377 -26.25 -20.27 -15.01
CA GLU A 377 -25.85 -21.62 -15.44
C GLU A 377 -25.03 -21.55 -16.74
N PRO A 378 -23.97 -22.35 -16.89
CA PRO A 378 -23.20 -22.42 -18.12
C PRO A 378 -24.10 -22.88 -19.28
N LYS A 379 -23.83 -22.38 -20.49
CA LYS A 379 -24.61 -22.71 -21.69
C LYS A 379 -24.47 -24.21 -22.03
N GLY A 380 -25.47 -25.01 -21.69
CA GLY A 380 -25.52 -26.47 -21.90
C GLY A 380 -26.67 -27.12 -21.15
N SER A 381 -26.84 -28.45 -21.30
CA SER A 381 -27.96 -29.19 -20.67
C SER A 381 -27.78 -29.47 -19.17
N ASN A 382 -26.57 -29.26 -18.63
CA ASN A 382 -26.24 -29.63 -17.25
C ASN A 382 -26.40 -28.45 -16.30
N ARG A 383 -27.27 -28.61 -15.30
CA ARG A 383 -27.45 -27.66 -14.19
C ARG A 383 -26.29 -27.82 -13.22
N LYS A 384 -25.42 -26.82 -13.14
CA LYS A 384 -24.26 -26.78 -12.25
C LYS A 384 -24.62 -26.25 -10.87
N TYR A 385 -25.40 -25.17 -10.79
CA TYR A 385 -25.59 -24.40 -9.55
C TYR A 385 -26.85 -24.80 -8.77
N ILE A 386 -28.01 -24.75 -9.41
CA ILE A 386 -29.30 -24.97 -8.73
C ILE A 386 -29.88 -26.30 -9.16
N LEU A 387 -30.01 -27.24 -8.22
CA LEU A 387 -30.55 -28.58 -8.44
C LEU A 387 -32.01 -28.65 -7.98
N ARG A 388 -32.77 -29.62 -8.52
CA ARG A 388 -34.15 -29.93 -8.11
C ARG A 388 -34.18 -31.39 -7.68
N GLY A 389 -34.53 -31.65 -6.43
CA GLY A 389 -34.74 -32.98 -5.86
C GLY A 389 -36.22 -33.28 -5.61
N LYS A 390 -36.49 -34.39 -4.92
CA LYS A 390 -37.85 -34.74 -4.46
C LYS A 390 -38.36 -33.74 -3.41
N ASP A 391 -37.45 -33.26 -2.56
CA ASP A 391 -37.76 -32.39 -1.42
C ASP A 391 -37.66 -30.89 -1.75
N GLY A 392 -37.55 -30.52 -3.03
CA GLY A 392 -37.51 -29.13 -3.48
C GLY A 392 -36.22 -28.73 -4.20
N TYR A 393 -35.73 -27.52 -3.95
CA TYR A 393 -34.54 -26.96 -4.60
C TYR A 393 -33.36 -26.91 -3.64
N THR A 394 -32.15 -27.12 -4.16
CA THR A 394 -30.91 -27.02 -3.38
C THR A 394 -29.79 -26.41 -4.22
N PHE A 395 -28.84 -25.77 -3.56
CA PHE A 395 -27.58 -25.38 -4.20
C PHE A 395 -26.64 -26.58 -4.22
N ASN A 396 -26.00 -26.83 -5.36
CA ASN A 396 -25.11 -27.97 -5.54
C ASN A 396 -23.98 -27.93 -4.48
N PRO A 397 -23.88 -28.92 -3.58
CA PRO A 397 -22.89 -28.92 -2.50
C PRO A 397 -21.45 -29.07 -3.01
N ARG A 398 -21.27 -29.48 -4.27
CA ARG A 398 -19.95 -29.57 -4.92
C ARG A 398 -19.46 -28.24 -5.47
N VAL A 399 -20.33 -27.24 -5.57
CA VAL A 399 -19.97 -25.90 -6.03
C VAL A 399 -19.42 -25.10 -4.87
N LYS A 400 -18.25 -24.51 -5.07
CA LYS A 400 -17.61 -23.63 -4.10
C LYS A 400 -18.04 -22.19 -4.37
N ALA A 401 -19.05 -21.75 -3.61
CA ALA A 401 -19.50 -20.36 -3.62
C ALA A 401 -18.73 -19.54 -2.57
N ARG A 402 -18.20 -18.38 -2.95
CA ARG A 402 -17.69 -17.38 -2.00
C ARG A 402 -18.64 -16.20 -1.93
N PHE A 403 -18.78 -15.67 -0.74
CA PHE A 403 -19.44 -14.40 -0.49
C PHE A 403 -18.38 -13.32 -0.31
N HIS A 404 -18.68 -12.10 -0.70
CA HIS A 404 -17.85 -10.95 -0.35
C HIS A 404 -17.59 -10.93 1.16
N LYS A 405 -16.36 -11.26 1.55
CA LYS A 405 -15.87 -11.17 2.93
C LYS A 405 -15.40 -9.75 3.15
N GLU A 406 -15.84 -9.14 4.25
CA GLU A 406 -15.13 -8.01 4.84
C GLU A 406 -13.67 -8.43 5.06
N ASP A 407 -12.73 -7.55 4.71
CA ASP A 407 -11.29 -7.84 4.71
C ASP A 407 -10.85 -8.52 6.03
N ASP A 408 -10.17 -9.67 5.94
CA ASP A 408 -9.62 -10.37 7.10
C ASP A 408 -8.48 -9.51 7.69
N PRO A 409 -8.57 -9.05 8.95
CA PRO A 409 -7.59 -8.13 9.54
C PRO A 409 -6.19 -8.75 9.74
N LYS A 410 -6.00 -10.04 9.43
CA LYS A 410 -4.71 -10.74 9.53
C LYS A 410 -3.85 -10.57 8.28
N THR A 411 -3.59 -9.33 7.87
CA THR A 411 -2.41 -9.06 7.03
C THR A 411 -1.18 -9.21 7.91
N LYS A 412 -0.23 -10.07 7.49
CA LYS A 412 1.06 -10.29 8.16
C LYS A 412 1.64 -8.94 8.59
N LYS A 413 2.11 -8.83 9.84
CA LYS A 413 2.97 -7.72 10.27
C LYS A 413 4.24 -7.77 9.43
N VAL A 414 4.25 -7.03 8.33
CA VAL A 414 5.46 -6.70 7.58
C VAL A 414 6.22 -5.69 8.43
N ILE A 415 7.54 -5.82 8.50
CA ILE A 415 8.46 -4.84 9.10
C ILE A 415 7.95 -3.43 8.76
N GLY A 416 7.77 -2.63 9.82
CA GLY A 416 6.78 -1.57 9.95
C GLY A 416 6.49 -0.83 8.65
N ASN A 417 5.47 -1.30 7.91
CA ASN A 417 4.84 -0.63 6.77
C ASN A 417 5.66 0.51 6.14
N ILE A 418 6.84 0.20 5.62
CA ILE A 418 7.64 1.17 4.87
C ILE A 418 6.92 1.38 3.55
N GLU A 419 5.89 2.23 3.55
CA GLU A 419 5.31 2.69 2.30
C GLU A 419 6.37 3.53 1.59
N ILE A 420 6.79 3.08 0.41
CA ILE A 420 7.68 3.83 -0.49
C ILE A 420 7.15 5.24 -0.78
N SER A 421 5.83 5.43 -0.61
CA SER A 421 5.08 6.68 -0.81
C SER A 421 5.47 7.80 0.15
N SER A 422 5.96 7.49 1.35
CA SER A 422 6.30 8.54 2.31
C SER A 422 7.48 9.36 1.81
N PRO A 423 7.56 10.69 1.98
CA PRO A 423 8.77 11.45 1.66
C PRO A 423 9.93 11.03 2.59
N VAL A 424 11.18 11.05 2.09
CA VAL A 424 12.38 11.14 2.97
C VAL A 424 12.76 12.61 3.13
#